data_AF-A0AAN4YT53-F1
#
_entry.id   AF-A0AAN4YT53-F1
#
_cell.length_a   1.000
_cell.length_b   1.000
_cell.length_c   1.000
_cell.angle_alpha   90.00
_cell.angle_beta   90.00
_cell.angle_gamma   90.00
#
_symmetry.space_group_name_H-M   'P 1'
#
loop_
_entity.id
_entity.type
_entity.pdbx_description
1 polymer ?
#
loop_
_entity_poly.entity_id
_entity_poly.type
_entity_poly.pdbx_seq_one_letter_code
_entity_poly.pdbx_strand_id
1 'polypeptide(L)'
;MDAGLAVVLIEAPLDLQQTLAIPEDHWQACDASDTLKRGNAAGNTKDFYDLTGANTSVSPLPAGFTARGIVALVFSCIAAILGLISIVWYVDLLYHVFPNLCINVLSPVIFHGVAVVY
;
A
#
# COMPACT_ATOMS: atom_id res chain seq x y z
N MET A 1 7.79 -2.44 4.09
CA MET A 1 8.65 -2.45 2.88
C MET A 1 8.80 -3.90 2.39
N ASP A 2 7.73 -4.67 2.46
CA ASP A 2 7.85 -6.12 2.69
C ASP A 2 8.12 -6.90 1.40
N ALA A 3 7.89 -6.26 0.25
CA ALA A 3 8.23 -6.77 -1.07
C ALA A 3 9.61 -6.30 -1.58
N GLY A 4 10.42 -5.61 -0.74
CA GLY A 4 11.76 -5.18 -1.12
C GLY A 4 11.83 -3.98 -2.09
N LEU A 5 10.74 -3.20 -2.23
CA LEU A 5 10.74 -1.98 -3.04
C LEU A 5 11.38 -0.81 -2.28
N ALA A 6 12.70 -0.85 -2.18
CA ALA A 6 13.53 0.21 -1.63
C ALA A 6 14.88 0.22 -2.34
N VAL A 7 15.53 1.38 -2.40
CA VAL A 7 16.89 1.53 -2.90
C VAL A 7 17.68 2.37 -1.92
N VAL A 8 18.94 2.01 -1.70
CA VAL A 8 19.89 2.77 -0.90
C VAL A 8 20.96 3.30 -1.83
N LEU A 9 21.12 4.62 -1.86
CA LEU A 9 22.18 5.29 -2.61
C LEU A 9 23.32 5.58 -1.63
N ILE A 10 24.52 5.14 -1.98
CA ILE A 10 25.73 5.38 -1.20
C ILE A 10 26.56 6.41 -1.96
N GLU A 11 26.56 7.64 -1.46
CA GLU A 11 27.28 8.76 -2.05
C GLU A 11 28.69 8.88 -1.48
N ALA A 12 29.67 9.15 -2.35
CA ALA A 12 31.07 9.37 -2.00
C ALA A 12 31.65 8.35 -0.97
N PRO A 13 31.66 7.04 -1.27
CA PRO A 13 32.04 5.99 -0.30
C PRO A 13 33.48 6.09 0.19
N LEU A 14 34.38 6.72 -0.56
CA LEU A 14 35.79 6.89 -0.19
C LEU A 14 35.97 8.00 0.85
N ASP A 15 35.19 9.07 0.76
CA ASP A 15 35.25 10.21 1.69
C ASP A 15 34.59 9.84 3.03
N LEU A 16 33.50 9.06 2.98
CA LEU A 16 32.84 8.54 4.18
C LEU A 16 33.78 7.66 5.02
N GLN A 17 34.62 6.83 4.39
CA GLN A 17 35.55 5.96 5.14
C GLN A 17 36.61 6.73 5.93
N GLN A 18 36.94 7.96 5.53
CA GLN A 18 37.95 8.78 6.19
C GLN A 18 37.39 9.57 7.38
N THR A 19 36.10 9.91 7.30
CA THR A 19 35.45 10.84 8.23
C THR A 19 34.51 10.15 9.21
N LEU A 20 33.96 8.99 8.83
CA LEU A 20 32.97 8.28 9.61
C LEU A 20 33.62 7.21 10.50
N ALA A 21 33.55 7.42 11.82
CA ALA A 21 33.87 6.41 12.81
C ALA A 21 32.57 5.83 13.39
N ILE A 22 32.38 4.52 13.25
CA ILE A 22 31.20 3.83 13.77
C ILE A 22 31.37 3.65 15.30
N PRO A 23 30.42 4.14 16.13
CA PRO A 23 30.49 3.98 17.58
C PRO A 23 30.42 2.51 18.00
N GLU A 24 31.02 2.18 19.15
CA GLU A 24 31.10 0.80 19.65
C GLU A 24 29.72 0.15 19.86
N ASP A 25 28.75 0.91 20.34
CA ASP A 25 27.39 0.41 20.60
C ASP A 25 26.72 -0.15 19.32
N HIS A 26 27.06 0.38 18.14
CA HIS A 26 26.53 -0.14 16.87
C HIS A 26 27.14 -1.51 16.53
N TRP A 27 28.41 -1.73 16.86
CA TRP A 27 29.04 -3.03 16.66
C TRP A 27 28.44 -4.08 17.60
N GLN A 28 28.19 -3.71 18.85
CA GLN A 28 27.56 -4.58 19.83
C GLN A 28 26.13 -4.97 19.41
N ALA A 29 25.37 -4.04 18.83
CA ALA A 29 24.04 -4.35 18.29
C ALA A 29 24.10 -5.35 17.11
N CYS A 30 25.08 -5.20 16.22
CA CYS A 30 25.31 -6.16 15.14
C CYS A 30 25.73 -7.54 15.69
N ASP A 31 26.59 -7.59 16.70
CA ASP A 31 27.03 -8.85 17.33
C ASP A 31 25.87 -9.56 18.05
N ALA A 32 25.02 -8.82 18.74
CA ALA A 32 23.84 -9.37 19.41
C ALA A 32 22.79 -9.97 18.45
N SER A 33 22.85 -9.61 17.16
CA SER A 33 21.94 -10.07 16.12
C SER A 33 22.59 -11.02 15.11
N ASP A 34 23.82 -11.48 15.37
CA ASP A 34 24.63 -12.28 14.43
C ASP A 34 24.75 -11.66 13.03
N THR A 35 24.69 -10.33 12.95
CA THR A 35 24.78 -9.59 11.68
C THR A 35 26.22 -9.47 11.22
N LEU A 36 26.50 -9.89 9.98
CA LEU A 36 27.83 -9.83 9.39
C LEU A 36 28.28 -8.37 9.15
N LYS A 37 29.44 -8.01 9.71
CA LYS A 37 29.99 -6.64 9.71
C LYS A 37 30.94 -6.32 8.55
N ARG A 38 31.32 -7.32 7.75
CA ARG A 38 32.26 -7.18 6.63
C ARG A 38 31.81 -8.06 5.47
N GLY A 39 32.11 -7.61 4.25
CA GLY A 39 31.80 -8.33 3.02
C GLY A 39 30.52 -7.82 2.34
N ASN A 40 30.07 -8.54 1.32
CA ASN A 40 28.83 -8.27 0.59
C ASN A 40 27.58 -8.75 1.37
N ALA A 41 26.40 -8.80 0.71
CA ALA A 41 25.14 -9.23 1.34
C ALA A 41 25.13 -10.68 1.88
N ALA A 42 26.12 -11.50 1.50
CA ALA A 42 26.35 -12.84 2.02
C ALA A 42 27.57 -12.92 2.98
N GLY A 43 28.23 -11.80 3.27
CA GLY A 43 29.45 -11.74 4.08
C GLY A 43 30.74 -12.18 3.39
N ASN A 44 30.74 -12.30 2.06
CA ASN A 44 31.95 -12.67 1.31
C ASN A 44 32.91 -11.48 1.21
N THR A 45 34.18 -11.70 1.57
CA THR A 45 35.27 -10.71 1.57
C THR A 45 36.33 -10.96 0.51
N LYS A 46 36.28 -12.09 -0.20
CA LYS A 46 37.23 -12.46 -1.27
C LYS A 46 36.63 -12.19 -2.63
N ASP A 47 35.42 -12.69 -2.84
CA ASP A 47 34.65 -12.46 -4.07
C ASP A 47 33.38 -11.70 -3.73
N PHE A 48 33.35 -10.41 -4.07
CA PHE A 48 32.22 -9.54 -3.76
C PHE A 48 31.00 -9.80 -4.65
N TYR A 49 31.15 -10.55 -5.75
CA TYR A 49 30.04 -10.89 -6.67
C TYR A 49 29.31 -12.17 -6.29
N ASP A 50 29.94 -13.00 -5.45
CA ASP A 50 29.31 -14.22 -4.94
C ASP A 50 28.35 -13.89 -3.79
N LEU A 51 27.05 -13.94 -4.10
CA LEU A 51 25.95 -13.70 -3.16
C LEU A 51 25.32 -15.00 -2.67
N THR A 52 26.00 -16.15 -2.78
CA THR A 52 25.49 -17.40 -2.26
C THR A 52 25.29 -17.32 -0.74
N GLY A 53 24.05 -17.54 -0.29
CA GLY A 53 23.66 -17.39 1.13
C GLY A 53 23.16 -16.00 1.53
N ALA A 54 23.11 -15.03 0.61
CA ALA A 54 22.45 -13.75 0.86
C ALA A 54 20.94 -13.94 1.12
N ASN A 55 20.38 -13.07 1.95
CA ASN A 55 18.94 -13.07 2.20
C ASN A 55 18.19 -12.69 0.91
N THR A 56 17.23 -13.52 0.51
CA THR A 56 16.44 -13.33 -0.72
C THR A 56 14.98 -13.13 -0.37
N SER A 57 14.26 -12.39 -1.22
CA SER A 57 12.81 -12.27 -1.05
C SER A 57 12.15 -13.64 -1.19
N VAL A 58 11.07 -13.83 -0.44
CA VAL A 58 10.18 -14.97 -0.65
C VAL A 58 9.70 -14.99 -2.10
N SER A 59 9.43 -16.19 -2.62
CA SER A 59 8.97 -16.33 -4.00
C SER A 59 7.77 -15.42 -4.30
N PRO A 60 7.67 -14.85 -5.52
CA PRO A 60 6.58 -13.99 -5.90
C PRO A 60 5.21 -14.63 -5.60
N LEU A 61 4.25 -13.82 -5.19
CA LEU A 61 2.88 -14.29 -5.01
C LEU A 61 2.35 -14.89 -6.33
N PRO A 62 1.52 -15.94 -6.27
CA PRO A 62 0.95 -16.55 -7.46
C PRO A 62 0.19 -15.49 -8.27
N ALA A 63 0.37 -15.53 -9.60
CA ALA A 63 -0.26 -14.57 -10.48
C ALA A 63 -1.79 -14.72 -10.47
N GLY A 64 -2.49 -13.58 -10.39
CA GLY A 64 -3.94 -13.51 -10.52
C GLY A 64 -4.72 -13.53 -9.20
N PHE A 65 -6.05 -13.46 -9.32
CA PHE A 65 -6.94 -13.49 -8.17
C PHE A 65 -7.21 -14.92 -7.70
N THR A 66 -7.21 -15.13 -6.39
CA THR A 66 -7.76 -16.38 -5.83
C THR A 66 -9.25 -16.47 -6.11
N ALA A 67 -9.81 -17.67 -6.18
CA ALA A 67 -11.25 -17.86 -6.36
C ALA A 67 -12.07 -17.10 -5.29
N ARG A 68 -11.56 -17.06 -4.05
CA ARG A 68 -12.13 -16.25 -2.96
C ARG A 68 -12.14 -14.75 -3.26
N GLY A 69 -11.07 -14.24 -3.88
CA GLY A 69 -10.96 -12.85 -4.30
C GLY A 69 -11.96 -12.47 -5.39
N ILE A 70 -12.15 -13.35 -6.38
CA ILE A 70 -13.14 -13.14 -7.45
C ILE A 70 -14.56 -13.09 -6.87
N VAL A 71 -14.89 -14.03 -5.97
CA VAL A 71 -16.20 -14.05 -5.31
C VAL A 71 -16.42 -12.77 -4.51
N ALA A 72 -15.43 -12.31 -3.75
CA ALA A 72 -15.52 -11.06 -2.99
C ALA A 72 -15.78 -9.84 -3.89
N LEU A 73 -15.12 -9.76 -5.05
CA LEU A 73 -15.30 -8.68 -6.01
C LEU A 73 -16.74 -8.66 -6.57
N VAL A 74 -17.24 -9.82 -6.99
CA VAL A 74 -18.59 -9.93 -7.58
C VAL A 74 -19.66 -9.51 -6.57
N PHE A 75 -19.60 -9.99 -5.33
CA PHE A 75 -20.55 -9.60 -4.29
C PHE A 75 -20.47 -8.10 -3.95
N SER A 76 -19.27 -7.52 -3.97
CA SER A 76 -19.09 -6.07 -3.79
C SER A 76 -19.78 -5.28 -4.91
N CYS A 77 -19.62 -5.69 -6.17
CA CYS A 77 -20.31 -5.06 -7.29
C CYS A 77 -21.83 -5.17 -7.18
N ILE A 78 -22.35 -6.35 -6.80
CA ILE A 78 -23.80 -6.54 -6.61
C ILE A 78 -24.32 -5.64 -5.49
N ALA A 79 -23.63 -5.60 -4.34
CA ALA A 79 -24.02 -4.75 -3.22
C ALA A 79 -24.01 -3.25 -3.59
N ALA A 80 -23.03 -2.80 -4.37
CA ALA A 80 -22.96 -1.43 -4.86
C ALA A 80 -24.16 -1.08 -5.76
N ILE A 81 -24.52 -1.95 -6.70
CA ILE A 81 -25.67 -1.75 -7.59
C ILE A 81 -26.97 -1.74 -6.79
N LEU A 82 -27.18 -2.71 -5.90
CA LEU A 82 -28.38 -2.74 -5.05
C LEU A 82 -28.49 -1.51 -4.15
N GLY A 83 -27.37 -1.04 -3.60
CA GLY A 83 -27.30 0.21 -2.84
C GLY A 83 -27.76 1.41 -3.67
N LEU A 84 -27.24 1.57 -4.89
CA LEU A 84 -27.66 2.65 -5.80
C LEU A 84 -29.14 2.56 -6.18
N ILE A 85 -29.67 1.35 -6.45
CA ILE A 85 -31.09 1.15 -6.76
C ILE A 85 -31.96 1.56 -5.56
N SER A 86 -31.57 1.18 -4.33
CA SER A 86 -32.34 1.50 -3.13
C SER A 86 -32.48 3.00 -2.90
N ILE A 87 -31.43 3.78 -3.19
CA ILE A 87 -31.46 5.25 -3.12
C ILE A 87 -32.44 5.80 -4.14
N VAL A 88 -32.35 5.37 -5.40
CA VAL A 88 -33.25 5.85 -6.47
C VAL A 88 -34.71 5.54 -6.15
N TRP A 89 -34.99 4.34 -5.65
CA TRP A 89 -36.35 3.93 -5.29
C TRP A 89 -36.91 4.74 -4.13
N TYR A 90 -36.13 5.00 -3.09
CA TYR A 90 -36.57 5.82 -1.98
C TYR A 90 -36.86 7.26 -2.43
N VAL A 91 -35.99 7.80 -3.30
CA VAL A 91 -36.16 9.14 -3.86
C VAL A 91 -37.44 9.21 -4.72
N ASP A 92 -37.64 8.26 -5.63
CA ASP A 92 -38.83 8.19 -6.49
C ASP A 92 -40.14 8.07 -5.66
N LEU A 93 -40.14 7.18 -4.67
CA LEU A 93 -41.28 7.02 -3.75
C LEU A 93 -41.59 8.31 -2.98
N LEU A 94 -40.54 9.03 -2.53
CA LEU A 94 -40.70 10.31 -1.84
C LEU A 94 -41.30 11.39 -2.76
N TYR A 95 -40.92 11.41 -4.04
CA TYR A 95 -41.50 12.32 -5.05
C TYR A 95 -43.00 12.09 -5.27
N HIS A 96 -43.43 10.83 -5.27
CA HIS A 96 -44.84 10.48 -5.52
C HIS A 96 -45.76 10.77 -4.33
N VAL A 97 -45.26 10.65 -3.09
CA VAL A 97 -46.08 10.87 -1.87
C VAL A 97 -46.09 12.35 -1.43
N PHE A 98 -45.00 13.10 -1.64
CA PHE A 98 -44.88 14.51 -1.23
C PHE A 98 -44.25 15.40 -2.31
N PRO A 99 -44.92 15.62 -3.45
CA PRO A 99 -44.35 16.36 -4.58
C PRO A 99 -43.96 17.81 -4.24
N ASN A 100 -44.74 18.46 -3.38
CA ASN A 100 -44.52 19.86 -2.98
C ASN A 100 -43.42 20.03 -1.92
N LEU A 101 -43.07 18.98 -1.18
CA LEU A 101 -42.00 19.01 -0.17
C LEU A 101 -40.63 18.78 -0.83
N CYS A 102 -40.55 17.86 -1.81
CA CYS A 102 -39.32 17.56 -2.56
C CYS A 102 -38.82 18.78 -3.37
N ILE A 103 -39.73 19.50 -4.05
CA ILE A 103 -39.38 20.70 -4.84
C ILE A 103 -38.86 21.84 -3.95
N ASN A 104 -39.47 22.07 -2.79
CA ASN A 104 -39.14 23.22 -1.93
C ASN A 104 -37.99 22.95 -0.94
N VAL A 105 -37.70 21.68 -0.58
CA VAL A 105 -36.69 21.34 0.44
C VAL A 105 -35.51 20.53 -0.13
N LEU A 106 -35.73 19.62 -1.09
CA LEU A 106 -34.69 18.70 -1.58
C LEU A 106 -33.92 19.24 -2.80
N SER A 107 -34.58 20.04 -3.65
CA SER A 107 -33.95 20.72 -4.80
C SER A 107 -32.68 21.52 -4.41
N PRO A 108 -32.70 22.44 -3.41
CA PRO A 108 -31.50 23.19 -3.05
C PRO A 108 -30.39 22.31 -2.45
N VAL A 109 -30.71 21.19 -1.80
CA VAL A 109 -29.72 20.30 -1.15
C VAL A 109 -29.01 19.39 -2.17
N ILE A 110 -29.73 18.84 -3.16
CA ILE A 110 -29.11 18.05 -4.23
C ILE A 110 -28.31 18.94 -5.19
N PHE A 111 -28.83 20.12 -5.57
CA PHE A 111 -28.11 21.04 -6.45
C PHE A 111 -26.88 21.69 -5.79
N HIS A 112 -26.90 21.96 -4.47
CA HIS A 112 -25.69 22.42 -3.77
C HIS A 112 -24.69 21.28 -3.50
N GLY A 113 -25.14 20.03 -3.34
CA GLY A 113 -24.24 18.89 -3.17
C GLY A 113 -23.43 18.56 -4.45
N VAL A 114 -24.03 18.72 -5.63
CA VAL A 114 -23.33 18.51 -6.92
C VAL A 114 -22.36 19.65 -7.24
N ALA A 115 -22.62 20.88 -6.77
CA ALA A 115 -21.74 22.03 -6.98
C ALA A 115 -20.44 22.00 -6.13
N VAL A 116 -20.32 21.10 -5.16
CA VAL A 116 -19.10 20.95 -4.32
C VAL A 116 -18.14 19.88 -4.87
N VAL A 117 -18.52 19.16 -5.94
CA VAL A 117 -17.71 18.09 -6.55
C VAL A 117 -17.15 18.48 -7.94
N TYR A 118 -17.35 19.71 -8.39
CA TYR A 118 -16.62 20.31 -9.52
C TYR A 118 -15.85 21.55 -9.07
#